data_AF-A0A556PXT2-F1
#
_entry.id   AF-A0A556PXT2-F1
#
_cell.length_a   1.000
_cell.length_b   1.000
_cell.length_c   1.000
_cell.angle_alpha   90.00
_cell.angle_beta   90.00
_cell.angle_gamma   90.00
#
_symmetry.space_group_name_H-M   'P 1'
#
loop_
_entity.id
_entity.type
_entity.pdbx_description
1 polymer ?
#
loop_
_entity_poly.entity_id
_entity_poly.type
_entity_poly.pdbx_seq_one_letter_code
_entity_poly.pdbx_strand_id
1 'polypeptide(L)'
;MDLSSVFLIQISDDKMQALIEFNREVLQHRSTQELHELKEQIHLKDLFDFARSKNVTYGLLEDVLLTMIKNFRINQDPVVFARGLAPQHGKNGMLKYHVQLGTTIEINDQEHIDFKEIMVIPKVETGTKLVTIIPPTESKDGMNVTGNVVKAKPGKPAVMKAGKNTEFQEEHQAIFATGSGQVSLISKQIQVLPVYEVKKSVSMETGNIDFNGSIVINGDVPTGFSLKARGDITIQGTVEAATLEAGGSIFVHEGVYAAGNGRLDAGMDIRVRNINQANLKAGRNIIIENSCLHSHIDAQDMLYCHRGHIIGGHISVGKKIEGNDFGNRLETKTEVYLGHSMDVMHLYNELESKIEQAQDQLKKLKLLGERLEEVKQIRDLSSKERVAMLRQRNTYNMTKIELEKLLEKQFTLNEEKEAFDFLKMDVNGILYPNVHVMVGKYSMSIQQEYKHVSVVYKHQDFSIIPL
;
A
#
# COMPACT_ATOMS: atom_id res chain seq x y z
N MET A 1 10.87 -54.67 -11.24
CA MET A 1 10.93 -54.00 -12.55
C MET A 1 11.43 -52.58 -12.33
N ASP A 2 12.29 -52.05 -13.20
CA ASP A 2 12.67 -50.63 -13.14
C ASP A 2 11.61 -49.79 -13.87
N LEU A 3 10.72 -49.16 -13.09
CA LEU A 3 9.63 -48.35 -13.63
C LEU A 3 10.12 -47.04 -14.28
N SER A 4 11.38 -46.62 -14.05
CA SER A 4 11.94 -45.44 -14.74
C SER A 4 12.17 -45.66 -16.24
N SER A 5 12.28 -46.92 -16.66
CA SER A 5 12.32 -47.32 -18.07
C SER A 5 10.94 -47.31 -18.75
N VAL A 6 9.86 -47.18 -17.96
CA VAL A 6 8.47 -47.26 -18.44
C VAL A 6 7.75 -45.93 -18.30
N PHE A 7 7.99 -45.21 -17.20
CA PHE A 7 7.31 -43.97 -16.86
C PHE A 7 8.28 -42.85 -16.56
N LEU A 8 7.90 -41.64 -16.97
CA LEU A 8 8.55 -40.40 -16.57
C LEU A 8 7.60 -39.67 -15.61
N ILE A 9 8.16 -39.14 -14.52
CA ILE A 9 7.44 -38.29 -13.56
C ILE A 9 8.05 -36.91 -13.61
N GLN A 10 7.21 -35.90 -13.78
CA GLN A 10 7.59 -34.49 -13.71
C GLN A 10 6.79 -33.81 -12.61
N ILE A 11 7.46 -33.01 -11.79
CA ILE A 11 6.82 -32.19 -10.76
C ILE A 11 6.80 -30.76 -11.28
N SER A 12 5.67 -30.06 -11.16
CA SER A 12 5.56 -28.65 -11.53
C SER A 12 6.52 -27.78 -10.72
N ASP A 13 6.91 -26.62 -11.25
CA ASP A 13 7.85 -25.71 -10.57
C ASP A 13 7.35 -25.26 -9.18
N ASP A 14 6.04 -25.08 -9.05
CA ASP A 14 5.37 -24.74 -7.78
C ASP A 14 5.19 -25.96 -6.84
N LYS A 15 5.55 -27.16 -7.30
CA LYS A 15 5.39 -28.45 -6.63
C LYS A 15 3.94 -28.77 -6.24
N MET A 16 2.96 -28.12 -6.85
CA MET A 16 1.54 -28.35 -6.55
C MET A 16 0.94 -29.48 -7.38
N GLN A 17 1.63 -29.95 -8.42
CA GLN A 17 1.18 -31.04 -9.27
C GLN A 17 2.33 -31.97 -9.61
N ALA A 18 2.01 -33.26 -9.78
CA ALA A 18 2.90 -34.22 -10.40
C ALA A 18 2.21 -34.85 -11.61
N LEU A 19 2.95 -34.89 -12.71
CA LEU A 19 2.56 -35.44 -14.00
C LEU A 19 3.29 -36.76 -14.21
N ILE A 20 2.60 -37.74 -14.76
CA ILE A 20 3.16 -39.03 -15.17
C ILE A 20 2.86 -39.24 -16.65
N GLU A 21 3.86 -39.70 -17.39
CA GLU A 21 3.74 -40.05 -18.80
C GLU A 21 4.53 -41.34 -19.09
N PHE A 22 4.23 -41.97 -20.22
CA PHE A 22 5.01 -43.10 -20.71
C PHE A 22 6.35 -42.64 -21.28
N ASN A 23 7.43 -43.36 -20.98
CA ASN A 23 8.74 -43.12 -21.57
C ASN A 23 8.75 -43.58 -23.04
N ARG A 24 8.32 -42.69 -23.94
CA ARG A 24 8.13 -43.01 -25.37
C ARG A 24 9.42 -43.45 -26.04
N GLU A 25 10.56 -42.85 -25.70
CA GLU A 25 11.86 -43.18 -26.28
C GLU A 25 12.24 -44.65 -26.05
N VAL A 26 11.94 -45.18 -24.87
CA VAL A 26 12.24 -46.58 -24.51
C VAL A 26 11.18 -47.55 -25.02
N LEU A 27 9.91 -47.14 -25.02
CA LEU A 27 8.79 -48.04 -25.31
C LEU A 27 8.45 -48.15 -26.80
N GLN A 28 8.80 -47.15 -27.63
CA GLN A 28 8.49 -47.15 -29.07
C GLN A 28 9.14 -48.29 -29.87
N HIS A 29 10.22 -48.88 -29.35
CA HIS A 29 10.96 -49.96 -30.00
C HIS A 29 10.50 -51.36 -29.58
N ARG A 30 9.50 -51.47 -28.67
CA ARG A 30 8.97 -52.75 -28.18
C ARG A 30 7.83 -53.28 -29.04
N SER A 31 7.79 -54.58 -29.20
CA SER A 31 6.70 -55.31 -29.86
C SER A 31 5.41 -55.32 -29.01
N THR A 32 4.28 -55.61 -29.65
CA THR A 32 2.97 -55.67 -28.99
C THR A 32 2.91 -56.73 -27.88
N GLN A 33 3.60 -57.87 -28.05
CA GLN A 33 3.69 -58.91 -27.02
C GLN A 33 4.49 -58.44 -25.80
N GLU A 34 5.65 -57.81 -26.01
CA GLU A 34 6.47 -57.28 -24.91
C GLU A 34 5.74 -56.20 -24.11
N LEU A 35 4.94 -55.36 -24.77
CA LEU A 35 4.12 -54.35 -24.10
C LEU A 35 2.97 -54.96 -23.28
N HIS A 36 2.39 -56.07 -23.76
CA HIS A 36 1.37 -56.81 -23.02
C HIS A 36 1.95 -57.46 -21.76
N GLU A 37 3.12 -58.10 -21.86
CA GLU A 37 3.82 -58.68 -20.71
C GLU A 37 4.22 -57.60 -19.69
N LEU A 38 4.69 -56.44 -20.16
CA LEU A 38 5.03 -55.30 -19.29
C LEU A 38 3.82 -54.81 -18.50
N LYS A 39 2.66 -54.69 -19.16
CA LYS A 39 1.40 -54.28 -18.55
C LYS A 39 0.98 -55.21 -17.41
N GLU A 40 1.10 -56.53 -17.58
CA GLU A 40 0.71 -57.50 -16.56
C GLU A 40 1.61 -57.47 -15.30
N GLN A 41 2.83 -56.96 -15.44
CA GLN A 41 3.81 -56.85 -14.36
C GLN A 41 3.74 -55.53 -13.58
N ILE A 42 2.94 -54.56 -14.02
CA ILE A 42 2.80 -53.26 -13.36
C ILE A 42 1.61 -53.29 -12.41
N HIS A 43 1.88 -53.23 -11.10
CA HIS A 43 0.85 -53.09 -10.09
C HIS A 43 0.77 -51.66 -9.56
N LEU A 44 -0.42 -51.28 -9.06
CA LEU A 44 -0.66 -49.96 -8.48
C LEU A 44 0.32 -49.64 -7.34
N LYS A 45 0.67 -50.65 -6.53
CA LYS A 45 1.66 -50.51 -5.45
C LYS A 45 3.02 -50.09 -5.98
N ASP A 46 3.46 -50.65 -7.10
CA ASP A 46 4.74 -50.32 -7.71
C ASP A 46 4.76 -48.87 -8.20
N LEU A 47 3.64 -48.36 -8.73
CA LEU A 47 3.50 -46.96 -9.12
C LEU A 47 3.53 -46.01 -7.90
N PHE A 48 2.94 -46.39 -6.78
CA PHE A 48 3.04 -45.60 -5.54
C PHE A 48 4.46 -45.56 -4.99
N ASP A 49 5.17 -46.69 -4.99
CA ASP A 49 6.56 -46.75 -4.54
C ASP A 49 7.48 -46.00 -5.51
N PHE A 50 7.22 -46.06 -6.81
CA PHE A 50 7.92 -45.26 -7.81
C PHE A 50 7.67 -43.76 -7.63
N ALA A 51 6.44 -43.34 -7.39
CA ALA A 51 6.09 -41.95 -7.09
C ALA A 51 6.87 -41.42 -5.87
N ARG A 52 6.92 -42.22 -4.80
CA ARG A 52 7.71 -41.89 -3.59
C ARG A 52 9.20 -41.79 -3.90
N SER A 53 9.75 -42.68 -4.74
CA SER A 53 11.15 -42.62 -5.17
C SER A 53 11.49 -41.34 -5.95
N LYS A 54 10.48 -40.70 -6.54
CA LYS A 54 10.56 -39.41 -7.25
C LYS A 54 10.11 -38.22 -6.38
N ASN A 55 10.05 -38.38 -5.06
CA ASN A 55 9.63 -37.36 -4.09
C ASN A 55 8.17 -36.90 -4.21
N VAL A 56 7.28 -37.72 -4.79
CA VAL A 56 5.83 -37.48 -4.78
C VAL A 56 5.20 -38.33 -3.67
N THR A 57 4.87 -37.69 -2.55
CA THR A 57 4.47 -38.37 -1.30
C THR A 57 3.06 -37.98 -0.84
N TYR A 58 2.46 -36.96 -1.43
CA TYR A 58 1.16 -36.43 -1.05
C TYR A 58 0.23 -36.24 -2.25
N GLY A 59 -1.07 -36.38 -2.03
CA GLY A 59 -2.10 -36.00 -3.01
C GLY A 59 -2.20 -36.93 -4.22
N LEU A 60 -1.72 -38.17 -4.10
CA LEU A 60 -1.76 -39.16 -5.18
C LEU A 60 -3.21 -39.53 -5.54
N LEU A 61 -3.51 -39.51 -6.84
CA LEU A 61 -4.81 -39.80 -7.41
C LEU A 61 -4.85 -41.26 -7.88
N GLU A 62 -5.35 -42.14 -7.02
CA GLU A 62 -5.39 -43.58 -7.26
C GLU A 62 -6.15 -43.95 -8.54
N ASP A 63 -7.31 -43.35 -8.76
CA ASP A 63 -8.16 -43.61 -9.92
C ASP A 63 -7.46 -43.32 -11.25
N VAL A 64 -6.60 -42.28 -11.27
CA VAL A 64 -5.82 -41.89 -12.44
C VAL A 64 -4.78 -42.94 -12.78
N LEU A 65 -4.03 -43.40 -11.77
CA LEU A 65 -3.01 -44.45 -11.95
C LEU A 65 -3.65 -45.78 -12.38
N LEU A 66 -4.77 -46.17 -11.77
CA LEU A 66 -5.52 -47.36 -12.16
C LEU A 66 -6.00 -47.29 -13.62
N THR A 67 -6.50 -46.12 -14.03
CA THR A 67 -6.95 -45.90 -15.40
C THR A 67 -5.77 -45.97 -16.38
N MET A 68 -4.61 -45.43 -16.02
CA MET A 68 -3.39 -45.48 -16.82
C MET A 68 -2.88 -46.92 -17.02
N ILE A 69 -2.91 -47.76 -15.97
CA ILE A 69 -2.58 -49.19 -16.08
C ILE A 69 -3.58 -49.92 -16.98
N LYS A 70 -4.89 -49.73 -16.74
CA LYS A 70 -5.95 -50.41 -17.52
C LYS A 70 -5.88 -50.05 -19.00
N ASN A 71 -5.73 -48.76 -19.28
CA ASN A 71 -5.67 -48.18 -20.63
C ASN A 71 -4.23 -47.90 -21.04
N PHE A 72 -3.37 -48.92 -20.94
CA PHE A 72 -1.95 -48.86 -21.28
C PHE A 72 -1.71 -48.41 -22.74
N ARG A 73 -1.54 -47.10 -22.94
CA ARG A 73 -1.41 -46.45 -24.26
C ARG A 73 -0.23 -45.48 -24.23
N ILE A 74 0.85 -45.85 -24.91
CA ILE A 74 2.14 -45.15 -24.89
C ILE A 74 2.04 -43.72 -25.45
N ASN A 75 1.12 -43.48 -26.39
CA ASN A 75 0.94 -42.19 -27.07
C ASN A 75 -0.04 -41.24 -26.36
N GLN A 76 -0.25 -41.39 -25.05
CA GLN A 76 -1.07 -40.47 -24.26
C GLN A 76 -0.26 -39.26 -23.78
N ASP A 77 -0.93 -38.11 -23.67
CA ASP A 77 -0.35 -36.91 -23.07
C ASP A 77 -0.08 -37.11 -21.56
N PRO A 78 0.84 -36.33 -20.97
CA PRO A 78 1.10 -36.37 -19.53
C PRO A 78 -0.17 -36.20 -18.70
N VAL A 79 -0.34 -37.03 -17.69
CA VAL A 79 -1.52 -37.02 -16.83
C VAL A 79 -1.15 -36.58 -15.43
N VAL A 80 -1.93 -35.66 -14.86
CA VAL A 80 -1.77 -35.26 -13.44
C VAL A 80 -2.20 -36.42 -12.56
N PHE A 81 -1.25 -37.05 -11.88
CA PHE A 81 -1.50 -38.18 -10.97
C PHE A 81 -1.30 -37.82 -9.50
N ALA A 82 -0.84 -36.60 -9.18
CA ALA A 82 -0.85 -36.09 -7.81
C ALA A 82 -1.19 -34.59 -7.78
N ARG A 83 -1.95 -34.16 -6.76
CA ARG A 83 -2.32 -32.77 -6.52
C ARG A 83 -2.06 -32.37 -5.07
N GLY A 84 -1.29 -31.31 -4.88
CA GLY A 84 -1.13 -30.67 -3.58
C GLY A 84 -2.42 -30.00 -3.13
N LEU A 85 -2.52 -29.76 -1.82
CA LEU A 85 -3.55 -28.94 -1.20
C LEU A 85 -3.06 -27.48 -1.18
N ALA A 86 -3.71 -26.61 -1.93
CA ALA A 86 -3.33 -25.19 -1.98
C ALA A 86 -3.54 -24.51 -0.61
N PRO A 87 -2.65 -23.58 -0.20
CA PRO A 87 -2.84 -22.82 1.03
C PRO A 87 -4.07 -21.90 0.91
N GLN A 88 -4.83 -21.78 2.00
CA GLN A 88 -5.91 -20.80 2.10
C GLN A 88 -5.41 -19.58 2.86
N HIS A 89 -5.16 -18.48 2.14
CA HIS A 89 -4.73 -17.23 2.75
C HIS A 89 -5.86 -16.58 3.56
N GLY A 90 -5.50 -15.97 4.68
CA GLY A 90 -6.42 -15.19 5.49
C GLY A 90 -6.71 -13.85 4.81
N LYS A 91 -7.98 -13.48 4.73
CA LYS A 91 -8.42 -12.13 4.39
C LYS A 91 -8.12 -11.16 5.53
N ASN A 92 -7.68 -9.95 5.17
CA ASN A 92 -7.44 -8.87 6.13
C ASN A 92 -8.72 -8.50 6.87
N GLY A 93 -8.55 -7.99 8.10
CA GLY A 93 -9.63 -7.36 8.84
C GLY A 93 -10.11 -6.10 8.12
N MET A 94 -11.34 -5.70 8.41
CA MET A 94 -12.01 -4.60 7.71
C MET A 94 -12.66 -3.65 8.72
N LEU A 95 -12.70 -2.36 8.39
CA LEU A 95 -13.44 -1.37 9.15
C LEU A 95 -14.79 -1.16 8.46
N LYS A 96 -15.88 -1.45 9.17
CA LYS A 96 -17.24 -1.14 8.72
C LYS A 96 -17.70 0.14 9.39
N TYR A 97 -17.72 1.24 8.65
CA TYR A 97 -18.25 2.51 9.14
C TYR A 97 -19.79 2.48 9.12
N HIS A 98 -20.41 3.00 10.18
CA HIS A 98 -21.87 3.12 10.33
C HIS A 98 -22.34 4.57 10.21
N VAL A 99 -21.40 5.48 9.99
CA VAL A 99 -21.64 6.91 9.76
C VAL A 99 -21.00 7.29 8.43
N GLN A 100 -21.62 8.22 7.72
CA GLN A 100 -21.02 8.81 6.52
C GLN A 100 -19.74 9.52 6.97
N LEU A 101 -18.58 9.05 6.56
CA LEU A 101 -17.35 9.79 6.76
C LEU A 101 -17.15 10.64 5.51
N GLY A 102 -17.05 11.97 5.66
CA GLY A 102 -16.74 12.86 4.54
C GLY A 102 -15.40 12.53 3.85
N THR A 103 -14.58 11.66 4.46
CA THR A 103 -13.23 11.26 4.04
C THR A 103 -13.12 9.87 3.43
N THR A 104 -14.17 9.04 3.46
CA THR A 104 -14.04 7.63 3.00
C THR A 104 -14.69 7.47 1.64
N ILE A 105 -13.86 7.52 0.61
CA ILE A 105 -14.24 7.01 -0.70
C ILE A 105 -13.68 5.59 -0.79
N GLU A 106 -14.56 4.59 -0.82
CA GLU A 106 -14.24 3.33 -1.48
C GLU A 106 -14.22 3.63 -2.98
N ILE A 107 -13.03 3.94 -3.51
CA ILE A 107 -12.85 4.12 -4.95
C ILE A 107 -12.85 2.71 -5.53
N ASN A 108 -14.03 2.19 -5.83
CA ASN A 108 -14.15 1.07 -6.76
C ASN A 108 -13.83 1.62 -8.15
N ASP A 109 -12.91 0.97 -8.86
CA ASP A 109 -12.42 1.33 -10.20
C ASP A 109 -13.52 1.45 -11.30
N GLN A 110 -14.80 1.31 -10.95
CA GLN A 110 -15.94 1.29 -11.87
C GLN A 110 -17.15 2.13 -11.44
N GLU A 111 -17.15 2.76 -10.26
CA GLU A 111 -18.34 3.47 -9.78
C GLU A 111 -18.18 5.00 -9.77
N HIS A 112 -19.16 5.62 -10.41
CA HIS A 112 -19.36 7.05 -10.55
C HIS A 112 -19.52 7.68 -9.15
N ILE A 113 -18.50 8.40 -8.66
CA ILE A 113 -18.58 9.10 -7.38
C ILE A 113 -19.68 10.17 -7.48
N ASP A 114 -20.79 10.01 -6.75
CA ASP A 114 -21.78 11.07 -6.62
C ASP A 114 -21.28 12.12 -5.62
N PHE A 115 -20.81 13.24 -6.15
CA PHE A 115 -20.24 14.34 -5.38
C PHE A 115 -21.27 14.96 -4.41
N LYS A 116 -22.59 14.83 -4.68
CA LYS A 116 -23.63 15.44 -3.85
C LYS A 116 -23.91 14.68 -2.56
N GLU A 117 -23.75 13.35 -2.54
CA GLU A 117 -24.07 12.51 -1.37
C GLU A 117 -22.93 12.46 -0.32
N ILE A 118 -21.71 12.89 -0.69
CA ILE A 118 -20.50 12.80 0.16
C ILE A 118 -20.31 14.07 1.03
N MET A 119 -21.06 15.14 0.77
CA MET A 119 -20.81 16.47 1.35
C MET A 119 -21.81 16.87 2.46
N VAL A 120 -22.48 15.89 3.08
CA VAL A 120 -23.26 16.13 4.31
C VAL A 120 -22.30 16.09 5.50
N ILE A 121 -22.20 17.18 6.26
CA ILE A 121 -21.39 17.25 7.48
C ILE A 121 -21.91 16.19 8.46
N PRO A 122 -21.15 15.12 8.74
CA PRO A 122 -21.68 13.98 9.48
C PRO A 122 -21.70 14.30 10.97
N LYS A 123 -22.83 14.84 11.42
CA LYS A 123 -23.11 15.10 12.84
C LYS A 123 -23.66 13.83 13.47
N VAL A 124 -23.16 13.49 14.66
CA VAL A 124 -23.59 12.35 15.46
C VAL A 124 -23.98 12.79 16.85
N GLU A 125 -24.84 12.01 17.49
CA GLU A 125 -25.21 12.16 18.89
C GLU A 125 -24.44 11.16 19.78
N THR A 126 -24.39 11.43 21.08
CA THR A 126 -23.82 10.51 22.07
C THR A 126 -24.52 9.15 21.98
N GLY A 127 -23.74 8.07 22.01
CA GLY A 127 -24.22 6.68 21.87
C GLY A 127 -24.26 6.17 20.43
N THR A 128 -24.00 7.02 19.42
CA THR A 128 -23.97 6.58 18.02
C THR A 128 -22.81 5.62 17.78
N LYS A 129 -23.07 4.45 17.18
CA LYS A 129 -22.02 3.52 16.72
C LYS A 129 -21.33 4.12 15.49
N LEU A 130 -20.02 4.30 15.54
CA LEU A 130 -19.26 4.96 14.48
C LEU A 130 -18.62 3.96 13.52
N VAL A 131 -17.92 2.96 14.05
CA VAL A 131 -17.20 1.95 13.25
C VAL A 131 -17.15 0.62 13.98
N THR A 132 -17.28 -0.47 13.23
CA THR A 132 -17.04 -1.85 13.69
C THR A 132 -15.76 -2.37 13.08
N ILE A 133 -14.92 -2.98 13.92
CA ILE A 133 -13.67 -3.63 13.51
C ILE A 133 -13.98 -5.12 13.27
N ILE A 134 -13.95 -5.52 12.00
CA ILE A 134 -14.12 -6.92 11.60
C ILE A 134 -12.74 -7.58 11.64
N PRO A 135 -12.54 -8.63 12.45
CA PRO A 135 -11.24 -9.29 12.57
C PRO A 135 -10.82 -9.98 11.27
N PRO A 136 -9.50 -10.18 11.05
CA PRO A 136 -9.02 -10.95 9.92
C PRO A 136 -9.50 -12.41 10.01
N THR A 137 -9.61 -13.07 8.86
CA THR A 137 -9.93 -14.50 8.81
C THR A 137 -8.66 -15.34 9.00
N GLU A 138 -8.81 -16.51 9.63
CA GLU A 138 -7.71 -17.45 9.80
C GLU A 138 -7.18 -17.98 8.47
N SER A 139 -5.87 -18.13 8.37
CA SER A 139 -5.23 -18.79 7.24
C SER A 139 -5.03 -20.28 7.53
N LYS A 140 -5.14 -21.13 6.50
CA LYS A 140 -4.88 -22.57 6.59
C LYS A 140 -3.74 -22.95 5.67
N ASP A 141 -2.69 -23.50 6.25
CA ASP A 141 -1.54 -24.00 5.49
C ASP A 141 -1.97 -25.10 4.51
N GLY A 142 -1.35 -25.09 3.34
CA GLY A 142 -1.48 -26.13 2.33
C GLY A 142 -0.39 -27.20 2.47
N MET A 143 -0.38 -28.14 1.53
CA MET A 143 0.65 -29.18 1.43
C MET A 143 0.92 -29.48 -0.05
N ASN A 144 2.18 -29.42 -0.46
CA ASN A 144 2.54 -29.68 -1.85
C ASN A 144 2.65 -31.20 -2.12
N VAL A 145 2.86 -31.62 -3.38
CA VAL A 145 2.91 -33.06 -3.73
C VAL A 145 4.12 -33.78 -3.14
N THR A 146 5.13 -33.03 -2.67
CA THR A 146 6.32 -33.59 -2.00
C THR A 146 6.14 -33.73 -0.48
N GLY A 147 4.96 -33.45 0.06
CA GLY A 147 4.65 -33.56 1.48
C GLY A 147 5.16 -32.38 2.34
N ASN A 148 5.66 -31.32 1.71
CA ASN A 148 6.08 -30.11 2.41
C ASN A 148 4.90 -29.17 2.63
N VAL A 149 4.85 -28.56 3.82
CA VAL A 149 3.84 -27.57 4.17
C VAL A 149 4.03 -26.31 3.32
N VAL A 150 2.95 -25.86 2.68
CA VAL A 150 2.92 -24.57 1.97
C VAL A 150 2.27 -23.56 2.89
N LYS A 151 3.07 -22.65 3.45
CA LYS A 151 2.60 -21.67 4.44
C LYS A 151 1.57 -20.72 3.83
N ALA A 152 0.43 -20.59 4.51
CA ALA A 152 -0.55 -19.58 4.14
C ALA A 152 -0.21 -18.23 4.80
N LYS A 153 -0.50 -17.15 4.07
CA LYS A 153 -0.35 -15.79 4.61
C LYS A 153 -1.52 -15.49 5.56
N PRO A 154 -1.27 -15.06 6.81
CA PRO A 154 -2.33 -14.63 7.71
C PRO A 154 -2.91 -13.29 7.27
N GLY A 155 -4.20 -13.07 7.53
CA GLY A 155 -4.82 -11.77 7.31
C GLY A 155 -4.29 -10.73 8.29
N LYS A 156 -4.04 -9.50 7.82
CA LYS A 156 -3.62 -8.39 8.68
C LYS A 156 -4.82 -7.79 9.43
N PRO A 157 -4.70 -7.46 10.72
CA PRO A 157 -5.79 -6.83 11.47
C PRO A 157 -6.04 -5.39 11.00
N ALA A 158 -7.31 -4.99 10.98
CA ALA A 158 -7.69 -3.59 10.83
C ALA A 158 -7.53 -2.85 12.16
N VAL A 159 -6.95 -1.65 12.13
CA VAL A 159 -6.68 -0.86 13.34
C VAL A 159 -7.37 0.49 13.23
N MET A 160 -8.23 0.78 14.20
CA MET A 160 -8.80 2.10 14.44
C MET A 160 -8.74 2.40 15.94
N LYS A 161 -8.26 3.59 16.30
CA LYS A 161 -8.18 4.05 17.68
C LYS A 161 -9.36 4.96 18.00
N ALA A 162 -9.87 4.86 19.22
CA ALA A 162 -10.80 5.84 19.76
C ALA A 162 -10.05 7.16 20.05
N GLY A 163 -10.61 8.28 19.57
CA GLY A 163 -10.14 9.63 19.85
C GLY A 163 -11.08 10.41 20.74
N LYS A 164 -11.00 11.74 20.66
CA LYS A 164 -11.77 12.64 21.52
C LYS A 164 -13.27 12.37 21.35
N ASN A 165 -13.98 12.31 22.48
CA ASN A 165 -15.43 12.04 22.53
C ASN A 165 -15.86 10.74 21.82
N THR A 166 -15.00 9.71 21.86
CA THR A 166 -15.32 8.36 21.40
C THR A 166 -14.75 7.32 22.35
N GLU A 167 -15.29 6.11 22.32
CA GLU A 167 -14.88 5.00 23.18
C GLU A 167 -14.95 3.68 22.40
N PHE A 168 -13.94 2.83 22.56
CA PHE A 168 -13.95 1.46 22.02
C PHE A 168 -14.63 0.51 23.01
N GLN A 169 -15.64 -0.21 22.54
CA GLN A 169 -16.36 -1.21 23.31
C GLN A 169 -16.02 -2.61 22.79
N GLU A 170 -15.31 -3.38 23.62
CA GLU A 170 -14.78 -4.70 23.27
C GLU A 170 -15.87 -5.74 22.96
N GLU A 171 -16.99 -5.72 23.71
CA GLU A 171 -18.15 -6.61 23.50
C GLU A 171 -18.73 -6.50 22.08
N HIS A 172 -18.70 -5.30 21.51
CA HIS A 172 -19.25 -5.03 20.19
C HIS A 172 -18.18 -4.94 19.10
N GLN A 173 -16.90 -5.05 19.46
CA GLN A 173 -15.76 -4.78 18.59
C GLN A 173 -15.95 -3.49 17.79
N ALA A 174 -16.39 -2.43 18.47
CA ALA A 174 -16.84 -1.20 17.81
C ALA A 174 -16.51 0.06 18.62
N ILE A 175 -16.37 1.18 17.92
CA ILE A 175 -16.18 2.50 18.53
C ILE A 175 -17.50 3.26 18.50
N PHE A 176 -17.87 3.86 19.63
CA PHE A 176 -19.08 4.65 19.83
C PHE A 176 -18.75 6.10 20.17
N ALA A 177 -19.66 7.02 19.84
CA ALA A 177 -19.57 8.42 20.25
C ALA A 177 -19.92 8.58 21.74
N THR A 178 -19.10 9.30 22.50
CA THR A 178 -19.39 9.70 23.88
C THR A 178 -19.83 11.17 23.99
N GLY A 179 -19.70 11.93 22.91
CA GLY A 179 -20.21 13.30 22.77
C GLY A 179 -20.92 13.52 21.43
N SER A 180 -21.62 14.64 21.31
CA SER A 180 -22.28 15.05 20.05
C SER A 180 -21.40 16.04 19.28
N GLY A 181 -21.44 15.97 17.95
CA GLY A 181 -20.61 16.82 17.10
C GLY A 181 -20.34 16.21 15.73
N GLN A 182 -19.38 16.76 14.99
CA GLN A 182 -18.96 16.22 13.70
C GLN A 182 -17.94 15.10 13.90
N VAL A 183 -18.14 13.99 13.19
CA VAL A 183 -17.16 12.91 13.11
C VAL A 183 -16.01 13.38 12.23
N SER A 184 -14.79 13.32 12.77
CA SER A 184 -13.56 13.62 12.05
C SER A 184 -12.61 12.43 12.18
N LEU A 185 -11.93 12.12 11.08
CA LEU A 185 -10.92 11.08 11.02
C LEU A 185 -9.55 11.76 10.94
N ILE A 186 -8.65 11.45 11.87
CA ILE A 186 -7.27 11.92 11.84
C ILE A 186 -6.36 10.70 11.93
N SER A 187 -5.61 10.43 10.87
CA SER A 187 -4.77 9.24 10.72
C SER A 187 -5.57 7.93 10.91
N LYS A 188 -5.27 7.15 11.96
CA LYS A 188 -5.98 5.90 12.33
C LYS A 188 -6.83 6.10 13.59
N GLN A 189 -7.34 7.31 13.81
CA GLN A 189 -8.15 7.67 14.96
C GLN A 189 -9.46 8.33 14.52
N ILE A 190 -10.57 7.85 15.08
CA ILE A 190 -11.90 8.43 14.87
C ILE A 190 -12.30 9.24 16.11
N GLN A 191 -12.84 10.44 15.91
CA GLN A 191 -13.19 11.35 17.00
C GLN A 191 -14.45 12.16 16.67
N VAL A 192 -15.12 12.67 17.70
CA VAL A 192 -16.28 13.57 17.56
C VAL A 192 -15.91 14.95 18.11
N LEU A 193 -15.95 15.97 17.26
CA LEU A 193 -15.54 17.33 17.60
C LEU A 193 -16.72 18.31 17.54
N PRO A 194 -16.73 19.37 18.37
CA PRO A 194 -17.70 20.45 18.23
C PRO A 194 -17.53 21.15 16.88
N VAL A 195 -18.60 21.79 16.39
CA VAL A 195 -18.62 22.48 15.10
C VAL A 195 -18.86 23.97 15.33
N TYR A 196 -18.02 24.82 14.72
CA TYR A 196 -18.24 26.25 14.61
C TYR A 196 -18.79 26.57 13.22
N GLU A 197 -20.01 27.11 13.16
CA GLU A 197 -20.73 27.32 11.91
C GLU A 197 -20.97 28.82 11.65
N VAL A 198 -20.47 29.31 10.52
CA VAL A 198 -20.74 30.66 10.01
C VAL A 198 -21.77 30.56 8.88
N LYS A 199 -22.93 31.19 9.06
CA LYS A 199 -24.07 31.09 8.14
C LYS A 199 -23.92 31.87 6.82
N LYS A 200 -22.85 32.66 6.68
CA LYS A 200 -22.57 33.54 5.55
C LYS A 200 -21.08 33.50 5.21
N SER A 201 -20.66 34.18 4.15
CA SER A 201 -19.25 34.37 3.81
C SER A 201 -18.49 35.04 4.95
N VAL A 202 -17.21 34.70 5.11
CA VAL A 202 -16.32 35.30 6.10
C VAL A 202 -16.17 36.80 5.79
N SER A 203 -16.32 37.63 6.81
CA SER A 203 -16.18 39.09 6.70
C SER A 203 -15.33 39.62 7.85
N MET A 204 -15.07 40.93 7.86
CA MET A 204 -14.38 41.60 8.97
C MET A 204 -15.08 41.41 10.32
N GLU A 205 -16.39 41.17 10.34
CA GLU A 205 -17.13 40.86 11.57
C GLU A 205 -16.80 39.46 12.10
N THR A 206 -16.56 38.52 11.19
CA THR A 206 -16.18 37.14 11.54
C THR A 206 -14.70 37.06 11.89
N GLY A 207 -13.86 37.77 11.13
CA GLY A 207 -12.42 37.78 11.28
C GLY A 207 -11.76 36.44 10.91
N ASN A 208 -10.51 36.29 11.32
CA ASN A 208 -9.81 35.00 11.28
C ASN A 208 -10.39 34.07 12.35
N ILE A 209 -10.46 32.78 12.04
CA ILE A 209 -11.05 31.79 12.94
C ILE A 209 -9.97 30.79 13.35
N ASP A 210 -9.78 30.59 14.65
CA ASP A 210 -8.98 29.50 15.23
C ASP A 210 -9.87 28.72 16.19
N PHE A 211 -10.22 27.49 15.83
CA PHE A 211 -11.22 26.70 16.54
C PHE A 211 -10.73 25.27 16.85
N ASN A 212 -10.85 24.88 18.13
CA ASN A 212 -10.52 23.54 18.63
C ASN A 212 -11.67 22.54 18.37
N GLY A 213 -12.12 22.49 17.11
CA GLY A 213 -13.18 21.64 16.59
C GLY A 213 -13.16 21.67 15.06
N SER A 214 -14.29 21.43 14.41
CA SER A 214 -14.45 21.59 12.96
C SER A 214 -15.09 22.95 12.64
N ILE A 215 -14.77 23.52 11.47
CA ILE A 215 -15.32 24.79 11.00
C ILE A 215 -16.18 24.55 9.76
N VAL A 216 -17.35 25.20 9.72
CA VAL A 216 -18.26 25.18 8.57
C VAL A 216 -18.58 26.62 8.16
N ILE A 217 -18.29 26.98 6.92
CA ILE A 217 -18.63 28.28 6.33
C ILE A 217 -19.68 28.06 5.24
N ASN A 218 -20.90 28.54 5.46
CA ASN A 218 -21.99 28.52 4.48
C ASN A 218 -21.89 29.72 3.51
N GLY A 219 -20.72 29.91 2.92
CA GLY A 219 -20.40 31.00 2.01
C GLY A 219 -18.92 30.96 1.62
N ASP A 220 -18.41 32.11 1.17
CA ASP A 220 -17.05 32.24 0.65
C ASP A 220 -16.05 32.63 1.74
N VAL A 221 -14.77 32.37 1.46
CA VAL A 221 -13.63 32.87 2.25
C VAL A 221 -12.84 33.84 1.37
N PRO A 222 -13.02 35.16 1.56
CA PRO A 222 -12.33 36.16 0.75
C PRO A 222 -10.81 36.23 1.01
N THR A 223 -10.14 37.02 0.18
CA THR A 223 -8.70 37.26 0.27
C THR A 223 -8.24 37.72 1.65
N GLY A 224 -7.14 37.14 2.13
CA GLY A 224 -6.43 37.58 3.34
C GLY A 224 -6.96 37.03 4.66
N PHE A 225 -8.02 36.22 4.64
CA PHE A 225 -8.50 35.53 5.84
C PHE A 225 -7.74 34.23 6.13
N SER A 226 -7.69 33.86 7.41
CA SER A 226 -7.09 32.62 7.89
C SER A 226 -8.11 31.84 8.74
N LEU A 227 -8.29 30.56 8.41
CA LEU A 227 -9.07 29.62 9.22
C LEU A 227 -8.21 28.44 9.67
N LYS A 228 -8.22 28.15 10.97
CA LYS A 228 -7.51 27.03 11.59
C LYS A 228 -8.48 26.15 12.37
N ALA A 229 -8.52 24.87 12.05
CA ALA A 229 -9.37 23.90 12.73
C ALA A 229 -8.54 22.68 13.18
N ARG A 230 -8.80 22.19 14.38
CA ARG A 230 -8.24 20.89 14.80
C ARG A 230 -8.89 19.72 14.04
N GLY A 231 -10.17 19.86 13.71
CA GLY A 231 -10.93 18.90 12.91
C GLY A 231 -10.89 19.26 11.44
N ASP A 232 -12.06 19.21 10.82
CA ASP A 232 -12.24 19.46 9.39
C ASP A 232 -12.63 20.93 9.13
N ILE A 233 -12.35 21.43 7.93
CA ILE A 233 -12.87 22.72 7.45
C ILE A 233 -13.76 22.44 6.24
N THR A 234 -15.00 22.92 6.27
CA THR A 234 -15.96 22.82 5.15
C THR A 234 -16.38 24.20 4.69
N ILE A 235 -16.17 24.51 3.42
CA ILE A 235 -16.52 25.77 2.76
C ILE A 235 -17.54 25.48 1.66
N GLN A 236 -18.76 26.01 1.81
CA GLN A 236 -19.83 25.84 0.81
C GLN A 236 -19.62 26.72 -0.44
N GLY A 237 -18.84 27.80 -0.33
CA GLY A 237 -18.54 28.72 -1.42
C GLY A 237 -17.12 28.55 -1.98
N THR A 238 -16.56 29.67 -2.46
CA THR A 238 -15.18 29.75 -2.98
C THR A 238 -14.19 30.15 -1.89
N VAL A 239 -12.91 29.86 -2.15
CA VAL A 239 -11.79 30.34 -1.35
C VAL A 239 -10.92 31.21 -2.23
N GLU A 240 -10.74 32.47 -1.86
CA GLU A 240 -9.95 33.45 -2.61
C GLU A 240 -8.72 33.83 -1.80
N ALA A 241 -7.52 33.60 -2.32
CA ALA A 241 -6.23 33.99 -1.73
C ALA A 241 -6.19 34.00 -0.17
N ALA A 242 -6.67 32.90 0.44
CA ALA A 242 -6.81 32.73 1.89
C ALA A 242 -6.01 31.51 2.38
N THR A 243 -5.83 31.42 3.69
CA THR A 243 -5.10 30.34 4.35
C THR A 243 -6.04 29.45 5.16
N LEU A 244 -6.11 28.17 4.81
CA LEU A 244 -6.88 27.15 5.55
C LEU A 244 -5.93 26.10 6.11
N GLU A 245 -5.97 25.85 7.41
CA GLU A 245 -5.21 24.79 8.08
C GLU A 245 -6.16 23.88 8.87
N ALA A 246 -6.24 22.61 8.49
CA ALA A 246 -7.08 21.62 9.14
C ALA A 246 -6.25 20.42 9.63
N GLY A 247 -6.42 20.03 10.90
CA GLY A 247 -5.86 18.77 11.39
C GLY A 247 -6.51 17.53 10.76
N GLY A 248 -7.76 17.66 10.32
CA GLY A 248 -8.50 16.68 9.53
C GLY A 248 -8.46 17.01 8.03
N SER A 249 -9.63 17.03 7.40
CA SER A 249 -9.77 17.26 5.94
C SER A 249 -10.31 18.66 5.61
N ILE A 250 -10.04 19.14 4.40
CA ILE A 250 -10.60 20.39 3.87
C ILE A 250 -11.53 20.08 2.70
N PHE A 251 -12.75 20.58 2.77
CA PHE A 251 -13.77 20.46 1.72
C PHE A 251 -14.15 21.84 1.22
N VAL A 252 -13.93 22.11 -0.07
CA VAL A 252 -14.36 23.34 -0.75
C VAL A 252 -15.32 22.95 -1.87
N HIS A 253 -16.57 23.38 -1.76
CA HIS A 253 -17.64 22.98 -2.68
C HIS A 253 -17.47 23.58 -4.09
N GLU A 254 -17.01 24.81 -4.16
CA GLU A 254 -16.71 25.49 -5.42
C GLU A 254 -15.20 25.41 -5.70
N GLY A 255 -14.54 26.56 -5.92
CA GLY A 255 -13.14 26.60 -6.31
C GLY A 255 -12.24 27.34 -5.34
N VAL A 256 -10.95 27.07 -5.47
CA VAL A 256 -9.88 27.83 -4.84
C VAL A 256 -9.22 28.70 -5.91
N TYR A 257 -9.32 30.02 -5.77
CA TYR A 257 -8.80 31.02 -6.70
C TYR A 257 -7.80 31.91 -5.96
N ALA A 258 -6.53 31.53 -6.02
CA ALA A 258 -5.56 31.98 -5.03
C ALA A 258 -4.58 33.03 -5.55
N ALA A 259 -4.50 33.25 -6.87
CA ALA A 259 -3.57 34.19 -7.49
C ALA A 259 -2.12 34.08 -6.97
N GLY A 260 -1.69 32.86 -6.63
CA GLY A 260 -0.38 32.52 -6.06
C GLY A 260 -0.27 32.59 -4.54
N ASN A 261 -1.22 33.21 -3.83
CA ASN A 261 -1.11 33.53 -2.40
C ASN A 261 -1.98 32.67 -1.47
N GLY A 262 -2.98 31.97 -1.99
CA GLY A 262 -3.84 31.07 -1.20
C GLY A 262 -3.16 29.72 -0.90
N ARG A 263 -3.37 29.24 0.33
CA ARG A 263 -2.78 27.99 0.84
C ARG A 263 -3.81 27.17 1.59
N LEU A 264 -3.94 25.89 1.24
CA LEU A 264 -4.72 24.91 1.98
C LEU A 264 -3.79 23.80 2.48
N ASP A 265 -3.82 23.52 3.77
CA ASP A 265 -3.02 22.49 4.43
C ASP A 265 -3.94 21.58 5.27
N ALA A 266 -4.09 20.32 4.85
CA ALA A 266 -4.93 19.33 5.51
C ALA A 266 -4.10 18.15 6.00
N GLY A 267 -4.30 17.76 7.25
CA GLY A 267 -3.67 16.56 7.82
C GLY A 267 -4.12 15.26 7.16
N MET A 268 -5.27 15.28 6.47
CA MET A 268 -5.85 14.13 5.77
C MET A 268 -6.08 14.45 4.30
N ASP A 269 -7.34 14.62 3.87
CA ASP A 269 -7.72 14.75 2.46
C ASP A 269 -8.11 16.20 2.13
N ILE A 270 -7.89 16.64 0.88
CA ILE A 270 -8.49 17.87 0.35
C ILE A 270 -9.44 17.52 -0.79
N ARG A 271 -10.65 18.07 -0.76
CA ARG A 271 -11.61 17.97 -1.86
C ARG A 271 -12.01 19.35 -2.35
N VAL A 272 -11.98 19.55 -3.66
CA VAL A 272 -12.28 20.84 -4.28
C VAL A 272 -12.81 20.63 -5.70
N ARG A 273 -13.71 21.51 -6.18
CA ARG A 273 -14.19 21.42 -7.56
C ARG A 273 -13.16 21.95 -8.55
N ASN A 274 -12.65 23.15 -8.33
CA ASN A 274 -11.69 23.82 -9.22
C ASN A 274 -10.52 24.42 -8.44
N ILE A 275 -9.32 24.39 -9.02
CA ILE A 275 -8.13 25.02 -8.45
C ILE A 275 -7.49 25.92 -9.51
N ASN A 276 -7.20 27.16 -9.15
CA ASN A 276 -6.49 28.09 -10.00
C ASN A 276 -5.45 28.88 -9.19
N GLN A 277 -4.17 28.74 -9.57
CA GLN A 277 -3.03 29.42 -8.96
C GLN A 277 -2.98 29.29 -7.43
N ALA A 278 -3.19 28.07 -6.90
CA ALA A 278 -3.23 27.80 -5.47
C ALA A 278 -2.14 26.81 -5.02
N ASN A 279 -1.87 26.81 -3.72
CA ASN A 279 -0.98 25.86 -3.07
C ASN A 279 -1.79 24.93 -2.16
N LEU A 280 -1.87 23.64 -2.48
CA LEU A 280 -2.59 22.64 -1.69
C LEU A 280 -1.63 21.56 -1.20
N LYS A 281 -1.74 21.22 0.09
CA LYS A 281 -1.01 20.12 0.72
C LYS A 281 -1.96 19.23 1.51
N ALA A 282 -1.94 17.93 1.22
CA ALA A 282 -2.76 16.93 1.91
C ALA A 282 -1.90 15.78 2.45
N GLY A 283 -2.13 15.41 3.72
CA GLY A 283 -1.47 14.27 4.36
C GLY A 283 -1.88 12.90 3.79
N ARG A 284 -2.91 12.85 2.95
CA ARG A 284 -3.35 11.66 2.20
C ARG A 284 -3.68 12.05 0.75
N ASN A 285 -4.96 12.21 0.42
CA ASN A 285 -5.40 12.34 -0.97
C ASN A 285 -5.87 13.76 -1.31
N ILE A 286 -5.74 14.13 -2.59
CA ILE A 286 -6.36 15.33 -3.15
C ILE A 286 -7.35 14.92 -4.24
N ILE A 287 -8.62 15.30 -4.07
CA ILE A 287 -9.70 15.00 -5.00
C ILE A 287 -10.18 16.28 -5.65
N ILE A 288 -10.05 16.34 -6.97
CA ILE A 288 -10.40 17.46 -7.82
C ILE A 288 -11.55 17.02 -8.73
N GLU A 289 -12.65 17.76 -8.73
CA GLU A 289 -13.82 17.41 -9.55
C GLU A 289 -13.61 17.79 -11.03
N ASN A 290 -13.17 19.03 -11.28
CA ASN A 290 -13.23 19.65 -12.61
C ASN A 290 -11.92 20.18 -13.17
N SER A 291 -11.08 20.90 -12.43
CA SER A 291 -9.84 21.43 -13.03
C SER A 291 -8.77 21.85 -12.02
N CYS A 292 -7.51 21.71 -12.44
CA CYS A 292 -6.34 22.19 -11.73
C CYS A 292 -5.47 23.01 -12.68
N LEU A 293 -5.37 24.32 -12.44
CA LEU A 293 -4.71 25.26 -13.33
C LEU A 293 -3.57 25.97 -12.60
N HIS A 294 -2.36 25.90 -13.15
CA HIS A 294 -1.18 26.66 -12.71
C HIS A 294 -0.93 26.61 -11.18
N SER A 295 -1.11 25.43 -10.58
CA SER A 295 -1.14 25.27 -9.13
C SER A 295 0.01 24.40 -8.62
N HIS A 296 0.31 24.52 -7.33
CA HIS A 296 1.26 23.64 -6.63
C HIS A 296 0.47 22.68 -5.75
N ILE A 297 0.56 21.39 -6.06
CA ILE A 297 -0.22 20.35 -5.39
C ILE A 297 0.73 19.32 -4.78
N ASP A 298 0.55 19.02 -3.50
CA ASP A 298 1.32 18.00 -2.77
C ASP A 298 0.35 17.04 -2.08
N ALA A 299 0.21 15.83 -2.63
CA ALA A 299 -0.62 14.76 -2.09
C ALA A 299 0.26 13.58 -1.65
N GLN A 300 0.23 13.23 -0.37
CA GLN A 300 1.08 12.17 0.17
C GLN A 300 0.74 10.78 -0.38
N ASP A 301 -0.53 10.51 -0.68
CA ASP A 301 -1.01 9.23 -1.20
C ASP A 301 -1.44 9.38 -2.67
N MET A 302 -2.67 9.79 -2.93
CA MET A 302 -3.25 9.77 -4.28
C MET A 302 -3.76 11.14 -4.70
N LEU A 303 -3.76 11.41 -6.01
CA LEU A 303 -4.48 12.54 -6.59
C LEU A 303 -5.47 12.04 -7.64
N TYR A 304 -6.71 12.48 -7.53
CA TYR A 304 -7.77 12.15 -8.48
C TYR A 304 -8.36 13.42 -9.08
N CYS A 305 -8.33 13.56 -10.40
CA CYS A 305 -8.96 14.64 -11.15
C CYS A 305 -9.99 14.06 -12.12
N HIS A 306 -11.24 13.96 -11.69
CA HIS A 306 -12.25 13.10 -12.32
C HIS A 306 -12.55 13.48 -13.78
N ARG A 307 -13.22 14.61 -13.98
CA ARG A 307 -13.71 15.07 -15.29
C ARG A 307 -12.77 16.07 -15.94
N GLY A 308 -11.63 16.29 -15.30
CA GLY A 308 -10.94 17.56 -15.36
C GLY A 308 -9.60 17.56 -16.06
N HIS A 309 -9.12 18.77 -16.33
CA HIS A 309 -7.81 19.01 -16.90
C HIS A 309 -6.84 19.44 -15.81
N ILE A 310 -5.66 18.83 -15.80
CA ILE A 310 -4.53 19.25 -15.00
C ILE A 310 -3.57 19.98 -15.93
N ILE A 311 -3.53 21.31 -15.83
CA ILE A 311 -2.82 22.18 -16.78
C ILE A 311 -1.90 23.12 -16.02
N GLY A 312 -0.60 22.90 -16.16
CA GLY A 312 0.43 23.78 -15.64
C GLY A 312 0.63 23.71 -14.13
N GLY A 313 1.85 24.06 -13.71
CA GLY A 313 2.26 24.02 -12.31
C GLY A 313 3.02 22.76 -11.94
N HIS A 314 3.09 22.48 -10.64
CA HIS A 314 3.88 21.41 -10.05
C HIS A 314 2.98 20.51 -9.21
N ILE A 315 2.93 19.24 -9.55
CA ILE A 315 2.10 18.24 -8.88
C ILE A 315 3.01 17.16 -8.32
N SER A 316 2.98 16.95 -7.01
CA SER A 316 3.71 15.92 -6.28
C SER A 316 2.71 14.93 -5.70
N VAL A 317 2.85 13.65 -6.05
CA VAL A 317 1.93 12.59 -5.61
C VAL A 317 2.70 11.35 -5.21
N GLY A 318 2.44 10.86 -4.00
CA GLY A 318 3.19 9.73 -3.45
C GLY A 318 2.99 8.41 -4.18
N LYS A 319 1.75 8.04 -4.52
CA LYS A 319 1.38 6.71 -5.06
C LYS A 319 0.94 6.79 -6.51
N LYS A 320 -0.28 7.26 -6.73
CA LYS A 320 -0.94 7.26 -8.04
C LYS A 320 -1.64 8.58 -8.25
N ILE A 321 -1.52 9.07 -9.47
CA ILE A 321 -2.29 10.18 -9.98
C ILE A 321 -3.21 9.68 -11.09
N GLU A 322 -4.44 10.13 -11.07
CA GLU A 322 -5.43 9.83 -12.09
C GLU A 322 -6.10 11.11 -12.54
N GLY A 323 -6.21 11.29 -13.85
CA GLY A 323 -6.83 12.47 -14.44
C GLY A 323 -7.45 12.17 -15.80
N ASN A 324 -8.38 13.03 -16.23
CA ASN A 324 -8.87 12.96 -17.60
C ASN A 324 -7.78 13.46 -18.57
N ASP A 325 -7.39 14.74 -18.48
CA ASP A 325 -6.35 15.30 -19.34
C ASP A 325 -5.17 15.85 -18.52
N PHE A 326 -3.96 15.68 -19.04
CA PHE A 326 -2.73 16.27 -18.50
C PHE A 326 -2.06 17.15 -19.56
N GLY A 327 -1.84 18.41 -19.21
CA GLY A 327 -1.39 19.44 -20.16
C GLY A 327 -2.52 19.92 -21.06
N ASN A 328 -2.16 20.66 -22.11
CA ASN A 328 -3.10 21.19 -23.08
C ASN A 328 -2.45 21.36 -24.46
N ARG A 329 -3.28 21.68 -25.47
CA ARG A 329 -2.85 21.96 -26.85
C ARG A 329 -1.91 23.15 -27.01
N LEU A 330 -1.87 24.05 -26.01
CA LEU A 330 -0.95 25.17 -25.98
C LEU A 330 0.40 24.80 -25.35
N GLU A 331 0.62 23.51 -25.08
CA GLU A 331 1.86 22.96 -24.52
C GLU A 331 2.28 23.67 -23.22
N THR A 332 1.31 23.99 -22.37
CA THR A 332 1.60 24.57 -21.06
C THR A 332 2.40 23.58 -20.23
N LYS A 333 3.62 23.97 -19.84
CA LYS A 333 4.54 23.14 -19.06
C LYS A 333 3.86 22.65 -17.78
N THR A 334 3.68 21.34 -17.69
CA THR A 334 3.02 20.67 -16.55
C THR A 334 3.98 19.67 -15.94
N GLU A 335 4.34 19.83 -14.67
CA GLU A 335 5.34 19.00 -14.00
C GLU A 335 4.66 18.08 -12.99
N VAL A 336 4.82 16.76 -13.18
CA VAL A 336 4.25 15.72 -12.34
C VAL A 336 5.39 14.91 -11.74
N TYR A 337 5.48 14.90 -10.42
CA TYR A 337 6.42 14.11 -9.65
C TYR A 337 5.67 12.97 -8.97
N LEU A 338 6.09 11.74 -9.24
CA LEU A 338 5.55 10.52 -8.68
C LEU A 338 6.52 9.93 -7.66
N GLY A 339 6.00 9.54 -6.50
CA GLY A 339 6.77 8.96 -5.41
C GLY A 339 6.90 9.91 -4.24
N HIS A 340 7.66 9.47 -3.24
CA HIS A 340 7.93 10.25 -2.05
C HIS A 340 8.56 11.61 -2.39
N SER A 341 8.01 12.68 -1.79
CA SER A 341 8.55 14.03 -1.93
C SER A 341 10.05 14.06 -1.61
N MET A 342 10.76 15.03 -2.18
CA MET A 342 12.22 15.16 -2.01
C MET A 342 12.62 15.17 -0.52
N ASP A 343 11.81 15.78 0.35
CA ASP A 343 12.01 15.79 1.81
C ASP A 343 11.96 14.40 2.43
N VAL A 344 11.01 13.57 2.00
CA VAL A 344 10.88 12.18 2.48
C VAL A 344 12.06 11.36 1.97
N MET A 345 12.48 11.54 0.72
CA MET A 345 13.67 10.87 0.18
C MET A 345 14.96 11.28 0.91
N HIS A 346 15.11 12.56 1.26
CA HIS A 346 16.20 13.03 2.11
C HIS A 346 16.18 12.38 3.49
N LEU A 347 15.00 12.27 4.11
CA LEU A 347 14.84 11.61 5.40
C LEU A 347 15.22 10.12 5.34
N TYR A 348 14.87 9.41 4.26
CA TYR A 348 15.30 8.02 4.05
C TYR A 348 16.81 7.90 3.96
N ASN A 349 17.45 8.71 3.13
CA ASN A 349 18.90 8.67 2.96
C ASN A 349 19.63 9.00 4.27
N GLU A 350 19.10 9.95 5.05
CA GLU A 350 19.64 10.27 6.38
C GLU A 350 19.47 9.10 7.36
N LEU A 351 18.32 8.42 7.33
CA LEU A 351 18.03 7.27 8.17
C LEU A 351 18.93 6.07 7.83
N GLU A 352 19.13 5.77 6.54
CA GLU A 352 20.05 4.72 6.08
C GLU A 352 21.48 5.01 6.53
N SER A 353 21.95 6.24 6.36
CA SER A 353 23.29 6.64 6.81
C SER A 353 23.48 6.47 8.31
N LYS A 354 22.47 6.83 9.13
CA LYS A 354 22.50 6.63 10.58
C LYS A 354 22.53 5.16 10.97
N ILE A 355 21.78 4.31 10.27
CA ILE A 355 21.78 2.86 10.51
C ILE A 355 23.16 2.26 10.19
N GLU A 356 23.75 2.63 9.06
CA GLU A 356 25.08 2.15 8.66
C GLU A 356 26.14 2.55 9.69
N GLN A 357 26.12 3.80 10.16
CA GLN A 357 27.04 4.30 11.20
C GLN A 357 26.88 3.52 12.51
N ALA A 358 25.65 3.29 12.97
CA ALA A 358 25.38 2.54 14.20
C ALA A 358 25.81 1.07 14.09
N GLN A 359 25.62 0.44 12.92
CA GLN A 359 26.07 -0.92 12.65
C GLN A 359 27.60 -1.03 12.65
N ASP A 360 28.31 -0.11 12.00
CA ASP A 360 29.78 -0.09 11.98
C ASP A 360 30.34 0.15 13.39
N GLN A 361 29.72 1.05 14.16
CA GLN A 361 30.08 1.29 15.56
C GLN A 361 29.88 0.03 16.42
N LEU A 362 28.77 -0.69 16.26
CA LEU A 362 28.55 -1.96 16.97
C LEU A 362 29.57 -3.03 16.60
N LYS A 363 29.97 -3.12 15.33
CA LYS A 363 31.01 -4.04 14.86
C LYS A 363 32.36 -3.75 15.53
N LYS A 364 32.75 -2.47 15.58
CA LYS A 364 33.98 -2.01 16.27
C LYS A 364 33.94 -2.28 17.78
N LEU A 365 32.81 -1.97 18.42
CA LEU A 365 32.62 -2.22 19.85
C LEU A 365 32.62 -3.72 20.18
N LYS A 366 32.06 -4.56 19.32
CA LYS A 366 32.08 -6.02 19.47
C LYS A 366 33.50 -6.56 19.43
N LEU A 367 34.29 -6.16 18.43
CA LEU A 367 35.70 -6.55 18.29
C LEU A 367 36.53 -6.10 19.52
N LEU A 368 36.29 -4.88 20.02
CA LEU A 368 36.94 -4.39 21.22
C LEU A 368 36.58 -5.23 22.46
N GLY A 369 35.30 -5.60 22.60
CA GLY A 369 34.82 -6.46 23.67
C GLY A 369 35.46 -7.86 23.63
N GLU A 370 35.53 -8.48 22.45
CA GLU A 370 36.17 -9.79 22.24
C GLU A 370 37.65 -9.76 22.65
N ARG A 371 38.41 -8.75 22.21
CA ARG A 371 39.81 -8.56 22.61
C ARG A 371 39.99 -8.40 24.11
N LEU A 372 39.10 -7.64 24.77
CA LEU A 372 39.17 -7.44 26.23
C LEU A 372 38.84 -8.73 27.00
N GLU A 373 37.96 -9.58 26.47
CA GLU A 373 37.66 -10.88 27.06
C GLU A 373 38.81 -11.88 26.87
N GLU A 374 39.48 -11.88 25.70
CA GLU A 374 40.70 -12.65 25.46
C GLU A 374 41.81 -12.29 26.45
N VAL A 375 42.06 -10.99 26.67
CA VAL A 375 43.07 -10.53 27.64
C VAL A 375 42.74 -11.01 29.05
N LYS A 376 41.46 -10.97 29.43
CA LYS A 376 40.96 -11.43 30.74
C LYS A 376 41.13 -12.95 30.94
N GLN A 377 41.12 -13.74 29.87
CA GLN A 377 41.41 -15.18 29.95
C GLN A 377 42.90 -15.47 30.16
N ILE A 378 43.79 -14.57 29.71
CA ILE A 378 45.25 -14.73 29.82
C ILE A 378 45.79 -14.14 31.13
N ARG A 379 45.25 -13.00 31.57
CA ARG A 379 45.67 -12.31 32.81
C ARG A 379 44.56 -11.45 33.40
N ASP A 380 44.74 -11.06 34.65
CA ASP A 380 43.87 -10.04 35.26
C ASP A 380 43.94 -8.70 34.52
N LEU A 381 42.76 -8.08 34.37
CA LEU A 381 42.60 -6.76 33.77
C LEU A 381 43.12 -5.67 34.71
N SER A 382 43.93 -4.77 34.16
CA SER A 382 44.38 -3.54 34.83
C SER A 382 43.21 -2.59 35.10
N SER A 383 43.40 -1.61 35.99
CA SER A 383 42.39 -0.59 36.31
C SER A 383 41.89 0.15 35.06
N LYS A 384 42.78 0.43 34.10
CA LYS A 384 42.42 1.07 32.82
C LYS A 384 41.59 0.16 31.93
N GLU A 385 41.92 -1.12 31.85
CA GLU A 385 41.20 -2.12 31.03
C GLU A 385 39.81 -2.42 31.60
N ARG A 386 39.65 -2.48 32.94
CA ARG A 386 38.33 -2.65 33.58
C ARG A 386 37.41 -1.47 33.26
N VAL A 387 37.92 -0.24 33.33
CA VAL A 387 37.15 0.96 32.96
C VAL A 387 36.81 0.95 31.47
N ALA A 388 37.74 0.54 30.60
CA ALA A 388 37.49 0.42 29.16
C ALA A 388 36.40 -0.63 28.86
N MET A 389 36.43 -1.77 29.54
CA MET A 389 35.44 -2.85 29.40
C MET A 389 34.03 -2.40 29.83
N LEU A 390 33.92 -1.69 30.96
CA LEU A 390 32.64 -1.14 31.41
C LEU A 390 32.09 -0.08 30.44
N ARG A 391 32.95 0.82 29.96
CA ARG A 391 32.57 1.82 28.96
C ARG A 391 32.14 1.18 27.64
N GLN A 392 32.87 0.18 27.18
CA GLN A 392 32.53 -0.58 25.97
C GLN A 392 31.14 -1.22 26.12
N ARG A 393 30.85 -1.92 27.22
CA ARG A 393 29.55 -2.57 27.46
C ARG A 393 28.40 -1.57 27.47
N ASN A 394 28.55 -0.45 28.17
CA ASN A 394 27.52 0.58 28.23
C ASN A 394 27.27 1.20 26.85
N THR A 395 28.34 1.53 26.12
CA THR A 395 28.24 2.12 24.78
C THR A 395 27.63 1.11 23.80
N TYR A 396 27.99 -0.16 23.88
CA TYR A 396 27.43 -1.23 23.06
C TYR A 396 25.93 -1.36 23.26
N ASN A 397 25.46 -1.42 24.51
CA ASN A 397 24.03 -1.53 24.82
C ASN A 397 23.25 -0.31 24.37
N MET A 398 23.77 0.90 24.58
CA MET A 398 23.13 2.13 24.11
C MET A 398 23.02 2.19 22.58
N THR A 399 24.11 1.89 21.88
CA THR A 399 24.15 1.88 20.40
C THR A 399 23.21 0.80 19.85
N LYS A 400 23.08 -0.35 20.54
CA LYS A 400 22.15 -1.41 20.15
C LYS A 400 20.69 -0.97 20.26
N ILE A 401 20.30 -0.34 21.38
CA ILE A 401 18.95 0.20 21.57
C ILE A 401 18.65 1.29 20.53
N GLU A 402 19.62 2.16 20.23
CA GLU A 402 19.47 3.18 19.20
C GLU A 402 19.28 2.55 17.81
N LEU A 403 20.08 1.54 17.46
CA LEU A 403 19.91 0.79 16.22
C LEU A 403 18.53 0.13 16.14
N GLU A 404 18.04 -0.48 17.23
CA GLU A 404 16.70 -1.07 17.27
C GLU A 404 15.61 -0.02 16.98
N LYS A 405 15.71 1.19 17.56
CA LYS A 405 14.77 2.29 17.27
C LYS A 405 14.87 2.79 15.83
N LEU A 406 16.08 2.90 15.29
CA LEU A 406 16.29 3.32 13.90
C LEU A 406 15.73 2.28 12.92
N LEU A 407 15.92 0.99 13.20
CA LEU A 407 15.36 -0.11 12.43
C LEU A 407 13.84 -0.19 12.54
N GLU A 408 13.26 0.07 13.72
CA GLU A 408 11.80 0.15 13.89
C GLU A 408 11.20 1.32 13.10
N LYS A 409 11.87 2.48 13.15
CA LYS A 409 11.49 3.65 12.33
C LYS A 409 11.62 3.35 10.83
N GLN A 410 12.71 2.68 10.42
CA GLN A 410 12.91 2.26 9.04
C GLN A 410 11.87 1.21 8.62
N PHE A 411 11.51 0.28 9.49
CA PHE A 411 10.48 -0.72 9.23
C PHE A 411 9.11 -0.06 9.03
N THR A 412 8.74 0.89 9.89
CA THR A 412 7.48 1.65 9.75
C THR A 412 7.44 2.42 8.43
N LEU A 413 8.54 3.08 8.07
CA LEU A 413 8.70 3.77 6.79
C LEU A 413 8.75 2.79 5.60
N ASN A 414 9.32 1.60 5.75
CA ASN A 414 9.38 0.60 4.69
C ASN A 414 8.04 -0.12 4.49
N GLU A 415 7.23 -0.31 5.54
CA GLU A 415 5.85 -0.79 5.40
C GLU A 415 4.99 0.20 4.63
N GLU A 416 5.28 1.50 4.76
CA GLU A 416 4.74 2.51 3.86
C GLU A 416 5.27 2.21 2.45
N LYS A 417 6.59 2.15 2.23
CA LYS A 417 7.26 1.91 0.92
C LYS A 417 6.86 0.62 0.18
N GLU A 418 6.61 -0.48 0.87
CA GLU A 418 6.17 -1.76 0.27
C GLU A 418 4.72 -1.73 -0.25
N ALA A 419 3.97 -0.66 0.03
CA ALA A 419 2.67 -0.41 -0.59
C ALA A 419 2.78 0.19 -2.02
N PHE A 420 3.99 0.39 -2.56
CA PHE A 420 4.24 1.20 -3.76
C PHE A 420 4.85 0.43 -4.94
N ASP A 421 4.38 -0.79 -5.21
CA ASP A 421 4.80 -1.54 -6.42
C ASP A 421 4.32 -0.89 -7.74
N PHE A 422 3.50 0.16 -7.69
CA PHE A 422 2.95 0.82 -8.88
C PHE A 422 2.85 2.34 -8.71
N LEU A 423 3.97 3.05 -8.89
CA LEU A 423 3.92 4.47 -9.23
C LEU A 423 3.38 4.59 -10.65
N LYS A 424 2.16 5.12 -10.77
CA LYS A 424 1.48 5.25 -12.06
C LYS A 424 0.71 6.55 -12.19
N MET A 425 0.70 7.07 -13.42
CA MET A 425 -0.17 8.15 -13.85
C MET A 425 -1.16 7.60 -14.88
N ASP A 426 -2.42 7.50 -14.47
CA ASP A 426 -3.51 7.04 -15.32
C ASP A 426 -4.16 8.25 -16.01
N VAL A 427 -4.17 8.23 -17.35
CA VAL A 427 -4.71 9.31 -18.18
C VAL A 427 -5.89 8.77 -18.97
N ASN A 428 -7.11 9.10 -18.54
CA ASN A 428 -8.34 8.59 -19.15
C ASN A 428 -8.64 9.24 -20.52
N GLY A 429 -8.25 10.51 -20.68
CA GLY A 429 -8.41 11.33 -21.87
C GLY A 429 -7.09 11.47 -22.64
N ILE A 430 -6.52 12.67 -22.67
CA ILE A 430 -5.33 13.02 -23.46
C ILE A 430 -4.15 13.44 -22.58
N LEU A 431 -3.01 12.80 -22.79
CA LEU A 431 -1.70 13.21 -22.30
C LEU A 431 -1.03 14.08 -23.37
N TYR A 432 -0.96 15.39 -23.14
CA TYR A 432 -0.44 16.36 -24.11
C TYR A 432 1.10 16.50 -24.06
N PRO A 433 1.72 17.05 -25.12
CA PRO A 433 3.14 17.43 -25.10
C PRO A 433 3.48 18.44 -23.99
N ASN A 434 4.77 18.48 -23.62
CA ASN A 434 5.32 19.34 -22.56
C ASN A 434 4.80 19.04 -21.13
N VAL A 435 4.21 17.85 -20.95
CA VAL A 435 4.06 17.22 -19.63
C VAL A 435 5.39 16.54 -19.29
N HIS A 436 5.92 16.84 -18.10
CA HIS A 436 7.18 16.28 -17.59
C HIS A 436 6.87 15.41 -16.37
N VAL A 437 7.10 14.11 -16.51
CA VAL A 437 6.90 13.12 -15.44
C VAL A 437 8.26 12.82 -14.79
N MET A 438 8.32 12.83 -13.48
CA MET A 438 9.57 12.66 -12.71
C MET A 438 9.38 11.62 -11.61
N VAL A 439 10.39 10.79 -11.39
CA VAL A 439 10.49 9.84 -10.27
C VAL A 439 11.93 9.85 -9.77
N GLY A 440 12.16 10.43 -8.58
CA GLY A 440 13.51 10.62 -8.04
C GLY A 440 14.41 11.40 -9.02
N LYS A 441 15.49 10.76 -9.51
CA LYS A 441 16.42 11.36 -10.48
C LYS A 441 16.04 11.15 -11.94
N TYR A 442 15.02 10.34 -12.22
CA TYR A 442 14.60 10.00 -13.57
C TYR A 442 13.48 10.92 -14.01
N SER A 443 13.49 11.32 -15.28
CA SER A 443 12.45 12.16 -15.86
C SER A 443 12.13 11.73 -17.30
N MET A 444 10.88 11.98 -17.69
CA MET A 444 10.36 11.75 -19.03
C MET A 444 9.56 12.98 -19.46
N SER A 445 9.89 13.54 -20.62
CA SER A 445 9.14 14.64 -21.23
C SER A 445 8.29 14.11 -22.37
N ILE A 446 6.98 14.34 -22.31
CA ILE A 446 6.05 13.92 -23.36
C ILE A 446 6.23 14.83 -24.59
N GLN A 447 6.46 14.20 -25.74
CA GLN A 447 6.75 14.90 -27.02
C GLN A 447 5.57 14.90 -28.00
N GLN A 448 4.57 14.04 -27.79
CA GLN A 448 3.41 13.88 -28.65
C GLN A 448 2.17 13.55 -27.83
N GLU A 449 0.98 13.72 -28.41
CA GLU A 449 -0.27 13.35 -27.74
C GLU A 449 -0.41 11.84 -27.60
N TYR A 450 -0.75 11.38 -26.40
CA TYR A 450 -1.21 10.01 -26.14
C TYR A 450 -2.64 10.05 -25.62
N LYS A 451 -3.43 9.02 -25.93
CA LYS A 451 -4.83 8.92 -25.51
C LYS A 451 -5.06 7.64 -24.74
N HIS A 452 -5.76 7.73 -23.63
CA HIS A 452 -6.16 6.57 -22.83
C HIS A 452 -4.95 5.68 -22.48
N VAL A 453 -4.02 6.23 -21.72
CA VAL A 453 -2.74 5.59 -21.41
C VAL A 453 -2.43 5.64 -19.91
N SER A 454 -1.63 4.69 -19.46
CA SER A 454 -0.95 4.74 -18.16
C SER A 454 0.54 4.97 -18.38
N VAL A 455 1.11 5.95 -17.67
CA VAL A 455 2.56 6.12 -17.56
C VAL A 455 3.02 5.38 -16.31
N VAL A 456 3.77 4.30 -16.51
CA VAL A 456 4.21 3.39 -15.45
C VAL A 456 5.72 3.47 -15.32
N TYR A 457 6.21 3.67 -14.10
CA TYR A 457 7.62 3.59 -13.78
C TYR A 457 7.97 2.22 -13.19
N LYS A 458 8.81 1.44 -13.88
CA LYS A 458 9.26 0.11 -13.43
C LYS A 458 10.70 -0.15 -13.86
N HIS A 459 11.48 -0.80 -12.99
CA HIS A 459 12.90 -1.13 -13.26
C HIS A 459 13.76 0.06 -13.74
N GLN A 460 13.54 1.24 -13.16
CA GLN A 460 14.27 2.48 -13.50
C GLN A 460 13.97 3.07 -14.88
N ASP A 461 12.90 2.63 -15.52
CA ASP A 461 12.47 3.15 -16.82
C ASP A 461 10.97 3.51 -16.80
N PHE A 462 10.60 4.44 -17.67
CA PHE A 462 9.22 4.84 -17.88
C PHE A 462 8.67 4.14 -19.11
N SER A 463 7.47 3.60 -18.99
CA SER A 463 6.73 3.00 -20.09
C SER A 463 5.35 3.64 -20.20
N ILE A 464 4.90 3.86 -21.44
CA ILE A 464 3.55 4.31 -21.74
C ILE A 464 2.81 3.10 -22.28
N ILE A 465 1.79 2.65 -21.56
CA ILE A 465 0.95 1.51 -21.93
C ILE A 465 -0.50 1.97 -22.12
N PRO A 466 -1.28 1.31 -23.00
CA PRO A 466 -2.73 1.50 -23.03
C PRO A 466 -3.34 1.21 -21.65
N LEU A 467 -4.33 2.01 -21.26
CA LEU A 467 -5.04 1.84 -19.99
C LEU A 467 -5.90 0.56 -19.96
#